data_AF-A0A482XJ35-F1
#
_entry.id   AF-A0A482XJ35-F1
#
_cell.length_a   1.000
_cell.length_b   1.000
_cell.length_c   1.000
_cell.angle_alpha   90.00
_cell.angle_beta   90.00
_cell.angle_gamma   90.00
#
_symmetry.space_group_name_H-M   'P 1'
#
loop_
_entity.id
_entity.type
_entity.pdbx_description
1 polymer ?
#
loop_
_entity_poly.entity_id
_entity_poly.type
_entity_poly.pdbx_seq_one_letter_code
_entity_poly.pdbx_strand_id
1 'polypeptide(L)'
;MLFNHACSWRNLVKLTPSKLYLHQELICQINGMKLPVTCCGFSTNTQDVVEYLIELSGCTKRKAESVSKNRCLDIEDIKNSYAFLNSIGKVQNLSKHVKVLVTHPTTLKNHYLILEEIGMKKSRINLKSFGRFYPILNTSQSKLQDLGYLDKDVDVIRNCLSHAGLPENTELNLLSEKRGEKLQPKDVEVTVVHRCVMSLLLKSKLTDSSLADALSVHKRLHFKSLRYISSSYDILTKKCEIPEQKIINDTGLLCALPSNIEAIIDGIPTLGGVETKEIVKMFPKIVLNDYSSLIKINECLKKYNISPEAVLKTPMVFTLSPKTVEERLQTFKNDSNLNLWSFHPQMLRMILYQRKALKRVVELKENNLKCSSIFLLQCADVSFKKRKEGLDRTSGGDIVWLLRKTLGVDAKSIRSRLKKHPHWLYVPITNIKATLDLLLERKFTRDEIFKSLLIILYPRNIVEQQLNRLSSQEGIDCCKQGNELRQDTILPLTLYFIELQSHFSSEAIWSYEKSVDFENQTETTNEDSKGKLMSAIW
;
A
#
# COMPACT_ATOMS: atom_id res chain seq x y z
N MET A 1 -41.40 8.63 3.30
CA MET A 1 -41.74 7.29 2.77
C MET A 1 -40.70 6.30 3.27
N LEU A 2 -41.18 5.32 4.05
CA LEU A 2 -40.41 4.25 4.67
C LEU A 2 -39.88 3.27 3.60
N PHE A 3 -38.59 2.95 3.62
CA PHE A 3 -38.08 1.74 2.95
C PHE A 3 -37.62 0.74 4.01
N ASN A 4 -38.55 -0.17 4.32
CA ASN A 4 -38.31 -1.44 4.98
C ASN A 4 -37.48 -2.34 4.05
N HIS A 5 -36.24 -2.65 4.43
CA HIS A 5 -35.58 -3.86 3.93
C HIS A 5 -35.36 -4.82 5.10
N ALA A 6 -36.40 -5.62 5.36
CA ALA A 6 -36.30 -6.84 6.13
C ALA A 6 -35.44 -7.85 5.37
N CYS A 7 -34.15 -7.92 5.69
CA CYS A 7 -33.27 -8.94 5.15
C CYS A 7 -33.51 -10.26 5.89
N SER A 8 -34.24 -11.17 5.25
CA SER A 8 -34.58 -12.50 5.78
C SER A 8 -33.34 -13.34 6.09
N TRP A 9 -33.20 -13.74 7.36
CA TRP A 9 -32.10 -14.53 7.92
C TRP A 9 -31.97 -15.96 7.36
N ARG A 10 -32.93 -16.45 6.57
CA ARG A 10 -32.94 -17.85 6.08
C ARG A 10 -31.82 -18.17 5.08
N ASN A 11 -31.24 -17.18 4.42
CA ASN A 11 -30.13 -17.39 3.47
C ASN A 11 -28.74 -17.45 4.11
N LEU A 12 -28.61 -17.12 5.41
CA LEU A 12 -27.32 -17.01 6.13
C LEU A 12 -26.81 -18.32 6.74
N VAL A 13 -27.64 -19.36 6.84
CA VAL A 13 -27.26 -20.66 7.43
C VAL A 13 -26.61 -21.61 6.40
N LYS A 14 -26.71 -21.31 5.10
CA LYS A 14 -26.27 -22.23 4.02
C LYS A 14 -24.90 -21.94 3.42
N LEU A 15 -24.17 -20.92 3.90
CA LEU A 15 -22.81 -20.63 3.39
C LEU A 15 -21.75 -21.30 4.26
N THR A 16 -21.15 -22.37 3.74
CA THR A 16 -19.96 -22.99 4.31
C THR A 16 -18.77 -22.01 4.28
N PRO A 17 -17.86 -22.03 5.30
CA PRO A 17 -16.70 -21.14 5.36
C PRO A 17 -15.76 -21.20 4.14
N SER A 18 -15.76 -22.32 3.40
CA SER A 18 -15.00 -22.45 2.16
C SER A 18 -15.45 -21.48 1.05
N LYS A 19 -16.70 -21.01 1.05
CA LYS A 19 -17.18 -19.97 0.13
C LYS A 19 -16.83 -18.55 0.58
N LEU A 20 -16.55 -18.34 1.87
CA LEU A 20 -16.11 -17.04 2.42
C LEU A 20 -14.66 -16.70 2.05
N TYR A 21 -13.81 -17.71 1.81
CA TYR A 21 -12.45 -17.51 1.30
C TYR A 21 -12.42 -17.18 -0.20
N LEU A 22 -13.36 -17.72 -0.99
CA LEU A 22 -13.49 -17.41 -2.42
C LEU A 22 -14.15 -16.05 -2.67
N HIS A 23 -14.95 -15.53 -1.73
CA HIS A 23 -15.63 -14.23 -1.87
C HIS A 23 -14.80 -12.99 -1.50
N GLN A 24 -13.50 -13.14 -1.23
CA GLN A 24 -12.58 -12.01 -1.00
C GLN A 24 -12.51 -11.04 -2.20
N GLU A 25 -12.77 -11.52 -3.42
CA GLU A 25 -12.82 -10.67 -4.62
C GLU A 25 -14.09 -9.80 -4.68
N LEU A 26 -15.22 -10.25 -4.09
CA LEU A 26 -16.50 -9.56 -4.22
C LEU A 26 -16.72 -8.49 -3.14
N ILE A 27 -16.24 -8.72 -1.92
CA ILE A 27 -16.48 -7.80 -0.77
C ILE A 27 -15.61 -6.54 -0.85
N CYS A 28 -14.51 -6.57 -1.61
CA CYS A 28 -13.65 -5.39 -1.85
C CYS A 28 -14.32 -4.29 -2.70
N GLN A 29 -15.51 -4.52 -3.26
CA GLN A 29 -16.24 -3.52 -4.06
C GLN A 29 -17.11 -2.57 -3.23
N ILE A 30 -17.44 -2.89 -1.97
CA ILE A 30 -18.50 -2.18 -1.24
C ILE A 30 -18.02 -0.91 -0.52
N ASN A 31 -16.73 -0.74 -0.23
CA ASN A 31 -16.23 0.39 0.60
C ASN A 31 -15.42 1.47 -0.15
N GLY A 32 -15.55 1.61 -1.48
CA GLY A 32 -14.97 2.74 -2.22
C GLY A 32 -13.43 2.86 -2.24
N MET A 33 -12.70 2.03 -1.50
CA MET A 33 -11.25 1.89 -1.57
C MET A 33 -10.89 0.57 -2.24
N LYS A 34 -10.65 0.61 -3.56
CA LYS A 34 -10.04 -0.50 -4.30
C LYS A 34 -8.54 -0.57 -3.98
N LEU A 35 -8.18 -1.19 -2.86
CA LEU A 35 -6.84 -1.74 -2.70
C LEU A 35 -6.85 -3.16 -3.26
N PRO A 36 -6.01 -3.49 -4.27
CA PRO A 36 -5.89 -4.86 -4.73
C PRO A 36 -5.32 -5.69 -3.59
N VAL A 37 -6.13 -6.62 -3.06
CA VAL A 37 -5.62 -7.75 -2.28
C VAL A 37 -4.80 -8.57 -3.27
N THR A 38 -3.50 -8.30 -3.31
CA THR A 38 -2.55 -9.11 -4.06
C THR A 38 -2.34 -10.37 -3.25
N CYS A 39 -2.87 -11.50 -3.74
CA CYS A 39 -2.41 -12.80 -3.28
C CYS A 39 -0.89 -12.83 -3.47
N CYS A 40 -0.15 -13.00 -2.38
CA CYS A 40 1.30 -13.04 -2.39
C CYS A 40 1.75 -14.15 -3.34
N GLY A 41 2.52 -13.79 -4.37
CA GLY A 41 3.10 -14.73 -5.31
C GLY A 41 4.34 -15.39 -4.73
N PHE A 42 4.16 -16.39 -3.88
CA PHE A 42 5.15 -17.45 -3.72
C PHE A 42 4.78 -18.54 -4.71
N SER A 43 5.38 -18.48 -5.89
CA SER A 43 5.26 -19.55 -6.88
C SER A 43 6.36 -20.57 -6.61
N THR A 44 6.24 -21.36 -5.55
CA THR A 44 6.81 -22.71 -5.62
C THR A 44 6.08 -23.41 -6.75
N ASN A 45 6.81 -24.10 -7.62
CA ASN A 45 6.19 -24.82 -8.72
C ASN A 45 5.13 -25.76 -8.11
N THR A 46 3.91 -25.73 -8.66
CA THR A 46 2.80 -26.53 -8.12
C THR A 46 3.18 -28.01 -8.06
N GLN A 47 4.07 -28.44 -8.97
CA GLN A 47 4.64 -29.77 -9.00
C GLN A 47 5.51 -30.07 -7.78
N ASP A 48 6.43 -29.19 -7.40
CA ASP A 48 7.30 -29.34 -6.21
C ASP A 48 6.48 -29.46 -4.93
N VAL A 49 5.41 -28.66 -4.80
CA VAL A 49 4.50 -28.73 -3.64
C VAL A 49 3.77 -30.07 -3.60
N VAL A 50 3.32 -30.57 -4.76
CA VAL A 50 2.64 -31.87 -4.84
C VAL A 50 3.59 -33.00 -4.48
N GLU A 51 4.82 -32.99 -4.99
CA GLU A 51 5.86 -33.98 -4.67
C GLU A 51 6.20 -33.95 -3.19
N TYR A 52 6.42 -32.76 -2.62
CA TYR A 52 6.69 -32.59 -1.20
C TYR A 52 5.54 -33.10 -0.32
N LEU A 53 4.28 -32.86 -0.71
CA LEU A 53 3.13 -33.39 0.02
C LEU A 53 3.03 -34.92 -0.06
N ILE A 54 3.38 -35.53 -1.20
CA ILE A 54 3.42 -36.99 -1.35
C ILE A 54 4.50 -37.57 -0.43
N GLU A 55 5.70 -37.01 -0.46
CA GLU A 55 6.84 -37.42 0.37
C GLU A 55 6.51 -37.30 1.87
N LEU A 56 6.01 -36.13 2.29
CA LEU A 56 5.75 -35.84 3.69
C LEU A 56 4.56 -36.63 4.27
N SER A 57 3.49 -36.82 3.49
CA SER A 57 2.23 -37.40 4.00
C SER A 57 1.97 -38.85 3.59
N GLY A 58 2.71 -39.38 2.61
CA GLY A 58 2.44 -40.68 2.00
C GLY A 58 1.09 -40.75 1.27
N CYS A 59 0.54 -39.60 0.85
CA CYS A 59 -0.75 -39.57 0.14
C CYS A 59 -0.58 -39.82 -1.36
N THR A 60 -1.68 -40.15 -2.05
CA THR A 60 -1.65 -40.36 -3.50
C THR A 60 -1.47 -39.03 -4.24
N LYS A 61 -0.81 -39.06 -5.41
CA LYS A 61 -0.62 -37.89 -6.28
C LYS A 61 -1.93 -37.15 -6.56
N ARG A 62 -3.00 -37.88 -6.92
CA ARG A 62 -4.34 -37.32 -7.12
C ARG A 62 -4.86 -36.54 -5.90
N LYS A 63 -4.55 -37.00 -4.68
CA LYS A 63 -4.97 -36.35 -3.45
C LYS A 63 -4.17 -35.07 -3.19
N ALA A 64 -2.85 -35.12 -3.36
CA ALA A 64 -1.99 -33.95 -3.26
C ALA A 64 -2.41 -32.87 -4.28
N GLU A 65 -2.57 -33.23 -5.54
CA GLU A 65 -3.05 -32.33 -6.61
C GLU A 65 -4.41 -31.72 -6.26
N SER A 66 -5.37 -32.53 -5.80
CA SER A 66 -6.70 -32.03 -5.41
C SER A 66 -6.66 -31.01 -4.28
N VAL A 67 -5.69 -31.13 -3.36
CA VAL A 67 -5.56 -30.23 -2.21
C VAL A 67 -4.78 -28.97 -2.58
N SER A 68 -3.82 -29.06 -3.50
CA SER A 68 -3.06 -27.93 -4.04
C SER A 68 -3.83 -27.14 -5.10
N LYS A 69 -4.86 -27.74 -5.72
CA LYS A 69 -5.67 -27.09 -6.77
C LYS A 69 -6.26 -25.77 -6.28
N ASN A 70 -5.99 -24.69 -7.02
CA ASN A 70 -6.45 -23.32 -6.75
C ASN A 70 -5.95 -22.74 -5.42
N ARG A 71 -4.81 -23.21 -4.90
CA ARG A 71 -4.15 -22.64 -3.72
C ARG A 71 -2.74 -22.20 -4.05
N CYS A 72 -2.35 -21.03 -3.58
CA CYS A 72 -0.95 -20.64 -3.50
C CYS A 72 -0.42 -21.19 -2.18
N LEU A 73 0.28 -22.31 -2.26
CA LEU A 73 0.87 -22.99 -1.10
C LEU A 73 2.38 -22.75 -1.12
N ASP A 74 2.94 -22.44 0.04
CA ASP A 74 4.38 -22.38 0.26
C ASP A 74 4.83 -23.65 0.99
N ILE A 75 5.93 -24.25 0.53
CA ILE A 75 6.54 -25.43 1.17
C ILE A 75 6.94 -25.10 2.60
N GLU A 76 7.39 -23.88 2.87
CA GLU A 76 7.80 -23.47 4.21
C GLU A 76 6.60 -23.38 5.17
N ASP A 77 5.45 -22.90 4.69
CA ASP A 77 4.21 -22.93 5.46
C ASP A 77 3.75 -24.36 5.77
N ILE A 78 3.95 -25.31 4.84
CA ILE A 78 3.62 -26.72 5.05
C ILE A 78 4.54 -27.32 6.12
N LYS A 79 5.86 -27.05 6.06
CA LYS A 79 6.83 -27.46 7.09
C LYS A 79 6.46 -26.92 8.46
N ASN A 80 6.15 -25.62 8.54
CA ASN A 80 5.75 -24.96 9.79
C ASN A 80 4.44 -25.53 10.34
N SER A 81 3.50 -25.88 9.47
CA SER A 81 2.25 -26.53 9.85
C SER A 81 2.51 -27.93 10.40
N TYR A 82 3.36 -28.72 9.74
CA TYR A 82 3.77 -30.04 10.23
C TYR A 82 4.48 -29.97 11.58
N ALA A 83 5.46 -29.07 11.72
CA ALA A 83 6.21 -28.88 12.96
C ALA A 83 5.29 -28.49 14.12
N PHE A 84 4.33 -27.59 13.89
CA PHE A 84 3.32 -27.23 14.88
C PHE A 84 2.43 -28.42 15.25
N LEU A 85 1.96 -29.19 14.26
CA LEU A 85 1.13 -30.37 14.52
C LEU A 85 1.88 -31.46 15.28
N ASN A 86 3.20 -31.58 15.08
CA ASN A 86 4.03 -32.52 15.80
C ASN A 86 4.36 -32.07 17.24
N SER A 87 4.42 -30.75 17.49
CA SER A 87 4.67 -30.22 18.84
C SER A 87 3.48 -30.36 19.78
N ILE A 88 2.25 -30.40 19.24
CA ILE A 88 1.03 -30.62 20.03
C ILE A 88 0.71 -32.11 20.26
N GLY A 89 1.29 -33.02 19.48
CA GLY A 89 1.10 -34.47 19.64
C GLY A 89 1.62 -35.28 18.44
N LYS A 90 1.74 -36.60 18.62
CA LYS A 90 2.26 -37.49 17.57
C LYS A 90 1.34 -37.49 16.34
N VAL A 91 1.86 -37.02 15.20
CA VAL A 91 1.14 -37.00 13.92
C VAL A 91 1.01 -38.43 13.40
N GLN A 92 -0.20 -38.98 13.40
CA GLN A 92 -0.51 -40.31 12.83
C GLN A 92 -1.53 -40.17 11.70
N ASN A 93 -1.46 -41.05 10.70
CA ASN A 93 -2.41 -41.09 9.57
C ASN A 93 -2.48 -39.78 8.75
N LEU A 94 -1.33 -39.14 8.50
CA LEU A 94 -1.26 -37.87 7.78
C LEU A 94 -1.89 -37.94 6.37
N SER A 95 -1.77 -39.09 5.71
CA SER A 95 -2.38 -39.38 4.40
C SER A 95 -3.91 -39.18 4.37
N LYS A 96 -4.61 -39.38 5.50
CA LYS A 96 -6.06 -39.17 5.62
C LYS A 96 -6.43 -37.70 5.88
N HIS A 97 -5.49 -36.91 6.42
CA HIS A 97 -5.71 -35.55 6.90
C HIS A 97 -4.86 -34.49 6.18
N VAL A 98 -4.41 -34.75 4.95
CA VAL A 98 -3.60 -33.81 4.13
C VAL A 98 -4.18 -32.39 4.05
N LYS A 99 -5.52 -32.24 4.09
CA LYS A 99 -6.18 -30.93 4.12
C LYS A 99 -5.81 -30.07 5.34
N VAL A 100 -5.54 -30.70 6.48
CA VAL A 100 -5.09 -30.02 7.71
C VAL A 100 -3.67 -29.50 7.53
N LEU A 101 -2.81 -30.30 6.89
CA LEU A 101 -1.41 -29.97 6.65
C LEU A 101 -1.22 -28.73 5.77
N VAL A 102 -2.08 -28.55 4.77
CA VAL A 102 -2.05 -27.35 3.89
C VAL A 102 -2.82 -26.15 4.47
N THR A 103 -3.30 -26.24 5.70
CA THR A 103 -3.90 -25.10 6.38
C THR A 103 -2.79 -24.25 6.96
N HIS A 104 -2.79 -22.96 6.65
CA HIS A 104 -1.73 -22.03 7.08
C HIS A 104 -1.42 -22.15 8.59
N PRO A 105 -0.14 -22.13 9.02
CA PRO A 105 0.27 -22.38 10.41
C PRO A 105 -0.47 -21.51 11.43
N THR A 106 -0.63 -20.23 11.11
CA THR A 106 -1.39 -19.27 11.93
C THR A 106 -2.83 -19.71 12.20
N THR A 107 -3.50 -20.24 11.19
CA THR A 107 -4.89 -20.70 11.29
C THR A 107 -4.97 -21.94 12.17
N LEU A 108 -4.00 -22.85 12.05
CA LEU A 108 -3.90 -24.02 12.93
C LEU A 108 -3.68 -23.63 14.39
N LYS A 109 -2.77 -22.69 14.67
CA LYS A 109 -2.56 -22.14 16.02
C LYS A 109 -3.84 -21.53 16.58
N ASN A 110 -4.54 -20.73 15.77
CA ASN A 110 -5.82 -20.15 16.17
C ASN A 110 -6.89 -21.22 16.45
N HIS A 111 -7.01 -22.24 15.60
CA HIS A 111 -7.94 -23.35 15.84
C HIS A 111 -7.60 -24.12 17.11
N TYR A 112 -6.32 -24.38 17.35
CA TYR A 112 -5.86 -25.03 18.58
C TYR A 112 -6.29 -24.24 19.82
N LEU A 113 -6.06 -22.93 19.82
CA LEU A 113 -6.40 -22.08 20.96
C LEU A 113 -7.90 -22.00 21.20
N ILE A 114 -8.72 -21.95 20.13
CA ILE A 114 -10.19 -21.98 20.25
C ILE A 114 -10.66 -23.32 20.81
N LEU A 115 -10.08 -24.43 20.35
CA LEU A 115 -10.42 -25.77 20.86
C LEU A 115 -10.08 -25.93 22.35
N GLU A 116 -8.98 -25.32 22.80
CA GLU A 116 -8.64 -25.24 24.23
C GLU A 116 -9.61 -24.31 24.98
N GLU A 117 -9.97 -23.15 24.40
CA GLU A 117 -10.90 -22.17 25.01
C GLU A 117 -12.29 -22.73 25.29
N ILE A 118 -12.76 -23.66 24.44
CA ILE A 118 -14.05 -24.35 24.65
C ILE A 118 -13.94 -25.53 25.63
N GLY A 119 -12.77 -25.79 26.20
CA GLY A 119 -12.54 -26.83 27.22
C GLY A 119 -12.06 -28.17 26.71
N MET A 120 -11.62 -28.31 25.45
CA MET A 120 -11.08 -29.57 24.97
C MET A 120 -9.67 -29.79 25.54
N LYS A 121 -9.46 -30.92 26.24
CA LYS A 121 -8.16 -31.29 26.81
C LYS A 121 -7.09 -31.39 25.72
N LYS A 122 -5.89 -30.88 25.99
CA LYS A 122 -4.73 -30.90 25.06
C LYS A 122 -4.46 -32.29 24.47
N SER A 123 -4.55 -33.34 25.29
CA SER A 123 -4.36 -34.74 24.87
C SER A 123 -5.38 -35.23 23.82
N ARG A 124 -6.53 -34.56 23.68
CA ARG A 124 -7.57 -34.87 22.69
C ARG A 124 -7.49 -34.01 21.43
N ILE A 125 -6.63 -32.99 21.41
CA ILE A 125 -6.43 -32.12 20.24
C ILE A 125 -5.43 -32.78 19.28
N ASN A 126 -5.93 -33.30 18.17
CA ASN A 126 -5.14 -34.06 17.19
C ASN A 126 -5.61 -33.77 15.74
N LEU A 127 -4.99 -34.40 14.73
CA LEU A 127 -5.34 -34.19 13.32
C LEU A 127 -6.85 -34.37 13.02
N LYS A 128 -7.50 -35.33 13.68
CA LYS A 128 -8.93 -35.59 13.49
C LYS A 128 -9.77 -34.43 14.02
N SER A 129 -9.41 -33.84 15.15
CA SER A 129 -10.10 -32.66 15.68
C SER A 129 -9.90 -31.44 14.79
N PHE A 130 -8.69 -31.20 14.24
CA PHE A 130 -8.49 -30.12 13.25
C PHE A 130 -9.30 -30.35 11.97
N GLY A 131 -9.32 -31.58 11.46
CA GLY A 131 -10.13 -31.93 10.29
C GLY A 131 -11.63 -31.78 10.50
N ARG A 132 -12.09 -31.81 11.77
CA ARG A 132 -13.48 -31.63 12.19
C ARG A 132 -13.72 -30.32 12.95
N PHE A 133 -12.83 -29.33 12.81
CA PHE A 133 -12.90 -28.08 13.58
C PHE A 133 -14.28 -27.41 13.49
N TYR A 134 -14.78 -27.14 12.29
CA TYR A 134 -16.10 -26.52 12.11
C TYR A 134 -17.27 -27.40 12.58
N PRO A 135 -17.32 -28.71 12.25
CA PRO A 135 -18.30 -29.61 12.85
C PRO A 135 -18.30 -29.59 14.39
N ILE A 136 -17.13 -29.56 15.04
CA ILE A 136 -17.02 -29.48 16.50
C ILE A 136 -17.64 -28.18 17.01
N LEU A 137 -17.26 -27.04 16.43
CA LEU A 137 -17.79 -25.75 16.89
C LEU A 137 -19.31 -25.61 16.66
N ASN A 138 -19.85 -26.17 15.58
CA ASN A 138 -21.28 -26.15 15.29
C ASN A 138 -22.07 -27.28 15.97
N THR A 139 -21.51 -27.91 17.01
CA THR A 139 -22.19 -28.92 17.83
C THR A 139 -22.47 -28.33 19.21
N SER A 140 -23.55 -28.76 19.87
CA SER A 140 -23.87 -28.35 21.24
C SER A 140 -22.89 -28.96 22.25
N GLN A 141 -22.78 -28.35 23.43
CA GLN A 141 -21.93 -28.88 24.51
C GLN A 141 -22.35 -30.30 24.89
N SER A 142 -23.64 -30.55 25.11
CA SER A 142 -24.19 -31.87 25.49
C SER A 142 -23.74 -32.96 24.53
N LYS A 143 -23.91 -32.73 23.23
CA LYS A 143 -23.54 -33.67 22.18
C LYS A 143 -22.02 -33.85 22.05
N LEU A 144 -21.22 -32.82 22.32
CA LEU A 144 -19.76 -32.96 22.35
C LEU A 144 -19.28 -33.79 23.54
N GLN A 145 -19.97 -33.74 24.67
CA GLN A 145 -19.73 -34.62 25.81
C GLN A 145 -20.10 -36.07 25.48
N ASP A 146 -21.25 -36.30 24.84
CA ASP A 146 -21.67 -37.64 24.40
C ASP A 146 -20.71 -38.26 23.38
N LEU A 147 -20.17 -37.43 22.48
CA LEU A 147 -19.17 -37.84 21.48
C LEU A 147 -17.76 -38.00 22.05
N GLY A 148 -17.55 -37.69 23.35
CA GLY A 148 -16.27 -37.80 24.03
C GLY A 148 -15.23 -36.75 23.66
N TYR A 149 -15.63 -35.65 23.01
CA TYR A 149 -14.72 -34.51 22.78
C TYR A 149 -14.49 -33.71 24.06
N LEU A 150 -15.55 -33.51 24.86
CA LEU A 150 -15.51 -32.82 26.15
C LEU A 150 -15.79 -33.81 27.29
N ASP A 151 -15.27 -33.52 28.49
CA ASP A 151 -15.66 -34.27 29.68
C ASP A 151 -17.02 -33.80 30.21
N LYS A 152 -17.72 -34.66 30.95
CA LYS A 152 -19.11 -34.41 31.40
C LYS A 152 -19.23 -33.21 32.34
N ASP A 153 -18.16 -32.89 33.05
CA ASP A 153 -18.03 -31.78 34.00
C ASP A 153 -17.62 -30.45 33.34
N VAL A 154 -17.17 -30.48 32.08
CA VAL A 154 -16.73 -29.26 31.37
C VAL A 154 -17.90 -28.34 31.08
N ASP A 155 -17.78 -27.08 31.51
CA ASP A 155 -18.65 -25.97 31.13
C ASP A 155 -17.95 -25.08 30.09
N VAL A 156 -18.48 -25.06 28.87
CA VAL A 156 -17.91 -24.31 27.75
C VAL A 156 -17.97 -22.81 28.01
N ILE A 157 -19.05 -22.32 28.61
CA ILE A 157 -19.25 -20.90 28.93
C ILE A 157 -18.20 -20.46 29.92
N ARG A 158 -18.07 -21.19 31.04
CA ARG A 158 -17.12 -20.86 32.09
C ARG A 158 -15.69 -20.85 31.58
N ASN A 159 -15.31 -21.83 30.76
CA ASN A 159 -13.98 -21.88 30.16
C ASN A 159 -13.72 -20.71 29.20
N CYS A 160 -14.69 -20.37 28.35
CA CYS A 160 -14.55 -19.22 27.44
C CYS A 160 -14.43 -17.90 28.24
N LEU A 161 -15.26 -17.69 29.28
CA LEU A 161 -15.19 -16.49 30.14
C LEU A 161 -13.83 -16.39 30.83
N SER A 162 -13.35 -17.49 31.40
CA SER A 162 -12.03 -17.57 32.04
C SER A 162 -10.90 -17.19 31.07
N HIS A 163 -10.89 -17.76 29.87
CA HIS A 163 -9.87 -17.42 28.85
C HIS A 163 -10.00 -16.01 28.28
N ALA A 164 -11.19 -15.40 28.34
CA ALA A 164 -11.39 -13.99 28.02
C ALA A 164 -10.99 -13.04 29.16
N GLY A 165 -10.69 -13.55 30.36
CA GLY A 165 -10.44 -12.74 31.55
C GLY A 165 -11.69 -12.01 32.05
N LEU A 166 -12.89 -12.57 31.82
CA LEU A 166 -14.17 -12.02 32.24
C LEU A 166 -14.67 -12.71 33.53
N PRO A 167 -15.46 -12.04 34.38
CA PRO A 167 -16.04 -12.64 35.58
C PRO A 167 -16.90 -13.86 35.27
N GLU A 168 -16.80 -14.93 36.06
CA GLU A 168 -17.55 -16.19 35.84
C GLU A 168 -19.07 -16.00 35.94
N ASN A 169 -19.52 -15.00 36.69
CA ASN A 169 -20.92 -14.64 36.87
C ASN A 169 -21.47 -13.71 35.77
N THR A 170 -20.74 -13.52 34.67
CA THR A 170 -21.20 -12.67 33.57
C THR A 170 -22.40 -13.32 32.87
N GLU A 171 -23.57 -12.70 32.96
CA GLU A 171 -24.77 -13.19 32.29
C GLU A 171 -24.61 -13.12 30.77
N LEU A 172 -24.66 -14.28 30.12
CA LEU A 172 -24.77 -14.36 28.67
C LEU A 172 -26.25 -14.28 28.29
N ASN A 173 -26.64 -13.15 27.67
CA ASN A 173 -27.92 -13.05 26.96
C ASN A 173 -27.86 -13.92 25.68
N LEU A 174 -27.92 -15.24 25.85
CA LEU A 174 -27.94 -16.22 24.77
C LEU A 174 -29.30 -16.15 24.07
N LEU A 175 -29.40 -15.36 22.99
CA LEU A 175 -30.51 -15.32 22.03
C LEU A 175 -31.91 -15.56 22.63
N SER A 176 -32.38 -14.68 23.52
CA SER A 176 -33.80 -14.62 23.91
C SER A 176 -34.71 -14.13 22.78
N GLU A 177 -34.15 -13.55 21.71
CA GLU A 177 -34.94 -12.82 20.70
C GLU A 177 -35.50 -13.66 19.55
N LYS A 178 -35.08 -14.92 19.35
CA LYS A 178 -35.41 -15.64 18.10
C LYS A 178 -36.38 -16.82 18.21
N ARG A 179 -36.66 -17.36 19.39
CA ARG A 179 -37.52 -18.55 19.51
C ARG A 179 -38.56 -18.53 20.63
N GLY A 180 -38.62 -17.52 21.49
CA GLY A 180 -39.57 -17.49 22.61
C GLY A 180 -39.35 -18.56 23.69
N GLU A 181 -38.52 -19.57 23.42
CA GLU A 181 -38.12 -20.63 24.34
C GLU A 181 -36.75 -20.30 24.96
N LYS A 182 -36.64 -20.42 26.29
CA LYS A 182 -35.36 -20.38 27.00
C LYS A 182 -34.58 -21.66 26.63
N LEU A 183 -33.77 -21.60 25.58
CA LEU A 183 -32.82 -22.67 25.28
C LEU A 183 -31.86 -22.82 26.46
N GLN A 184 -31.72 -24.04 26.96
CA GLN A 184 -30.72 -24.32 27.97
C GLN A 184 -29.32 -24.10 27.37
N PRO A 185 -28.38 -23.49 28.10
CA PRO A 185 -27.04 -23.19 27.57
C PRO A 185 -26.30 -24.39 26.98
N LYS A 186 -26.60 -25.61 27.46
CA LYS A 186 -25.99 -26.87 27.03
C LYS A 186 -26.41 -27.31 25.62
N ASP A 187 -27.53 -26.81 25.12
CA ASP A 187 -28.10 -27.16 23.80
C ASP A 187 -27.72 -26.18 22.70
N VAL A 188 -27.04 -25.09 23.07
CA VAL A 188 -26.56 -24.07 22.14
C VAL A 188 -25.25 -24.52 21.49
N GLU A 189 -25.09 -24.25 20.19
CA GLU A 189 -23.84 -24.50 19.47
C GLU A 189 -22.66 -23.76 20.11
N VAL A 190 -21.52 -24.44 20.25
CA VAL A 190 -20.30 -23.84 20.84
C VAL A 190 -19.85 -22.59 20.09
N THR A 191 -20.00 -22.52 18.76
CA THR A 191 -19.72 -21.31 17.96
C THR A 191 -20.54 -20.10 18.42
N VAL A 192 -21.78 -20.30 18.88
CA VAL A 192 -22.63 -19.19 19.36
C VAL A 192 -22.13 -18.71 20.71
N VAL A 193 -21.84 -19.63 21.64
CA VAL A 193 -21.26 -19.30 22.95
C VAL A 193 -19.97 -18.52 22.79
N HIS A 194 -19.04 -19.04 21.98
CA HIS A 194 -17.75 -18.39 21.72
C HIS A 194 -17.91 -16.97 21.14
N ARG A 195 -18.84 -16.77 20.20
CA ARG A 195 -19.18 -15.45 19.64
C ARG A 195 -19.77 -14.48 20.65
N CYS A 196 -20.65 -14.96 21.53
CA CYS A 196 -21.23 -14.14 22.60
C CYS A 196 -20.13 -13.68 23.57
N VAL A 197 -19.25 -14.58 24.01
CA VAL A 197 -18.12 -14.24 24.88
C VAL A 197 -17.15 -13.29 24.18
N MET A 198 -16.83 -13.50 22.89
CA MET A 198 -16.02 -12.56 22.10
C MET A 198 -16.64 -11.16 22.09
N SER A 199 -17.95 -11.06 21.99
CA SER A 199 -18.65 -9.77 21.96
C SER A 199 -18.61 -9.08 23.32
N LEU A 200 -18.70 -9.84 24.42
CA LEU A 200 -18.53 -9.33 25.78
C LEU A 200 -17.09 -8.88 26.03
N LEU A 201 -16.10 -9.66 25.59
CA LEU A 201 -14.69 -9.29 25.69
C LEU A 201 -14.45 -7.95 25.01
N LEU A 202 -14.93 -7.78 23.78
CA LEU A 202 -14.77 -6.52 23.06
C LEU A 202 -15.50 -5.36 23.74
N LYS A 203 -16.70 -5.57 24.29
CA LYS A 203 -17.41 -4.55 25.08
C LYS A 203 -16.66 -4.16 26.36
N SER A 204 -15.98 -5.12 27.00
CA SER A 204 -15.18 -4.84 28.20
C SER A 204 -13.92 -4.04 27.89
N LYS A 205 -13.38 -4.16 26.66
CA LYS A 205 -12.15 -3.52 26.22
C LYS A 205 -12.39 -2.23 25.43
N LEU A 206 -13.56 -2.07 24.80
CA LEU A 206 -13.91 -0.95 23.93
C LEU A 206 -15.20 -0.33 24.46
N THR A 207 -15.13 0.90 24.98
CA THR A 207 -16.22 1.59 25.68
C THR A 207 -17.36 2.11 24.77
N ASP A 208 -17.33 1.84 23.46
CA ASP A 208 -18.19 2.52 22.47
C ASP A 208 -19.47 1.72 22.10
N SER A 209 -20.61 2.41 22.11
CA SER A 209 -21.91 1.96 21.62
C SER A 209 -21.93 1.50 20.15
N SER A 210 -20.98 1.95 19.34
CA SER A 210 -20.87 1.67 17.90
C SER A 210 -20.25 0.30 17.58
N LEU A 211 -19.86 -0.47 18.61
CA LEU A 211 -19.20 -1.77 18.46
C LEU A 211 -20.05 -2.80 17.71
N ALA A 212 -21.38 -2.71 17.80
CA ALA A 212 -22.29 -3.63 17.11
C ALA A 212 -22.13 -3.55 15.58
N ASP A 213 -22.00 -2.34 15.04
CA ASP A 213 -21.81 -2.12 13.61
C ASP A 213 -20.43 -2.61 13.17
N ALA A 214 -19.37 -2.33 13.95
CA ALA A 214 -18.02 -2.79 13.66
C ALA A 214 -17.90 -4.32 13.63
N LEU A 215 -18.58 -5.01 14.56
CA LEU A 215 -18.64 -6.48 14.59
C LEU A 215 -19.40 -7.07 13.40
N SER A 216 -20.43 -6.38 12.91
CA SER A 216 -21.18 -6.80 11.73
C SER A 216 -20.32 -6.78 10.45
N VAL A 217 -19.39 -5.81 10.36
CA VAL A 217 -18.48 -5.64 9.23
C VAL A 217 -17.38 -6.71 9.24
N HIS A 218 -16.80 -7.02 10.41
CA HIS A 218 -15.62 -7.87 10.54
C HIS A 218 -15.92 -9.28 11.06
N LYS A 219 -16.67 -10.06 10.26
CA LYS A 219 -17.07 -11.45 10.56
C LYS A 219 -15.93 -12.42 10.89
N ARG A 220 -14.68 -12.09 10.54
CA ARG A 220 -13.49 -12.89 10.84
C ARG A 220 -13.16 -12.92 12.34
N LEU A 221 -13.51 -11.87 13.09
CA LEU A 221 -13.27 -11.78 14.53
C LEU A 221 -13.99 -12.89 15.30
N HIS A 222 -15.17 -13.31 14.82
CA HIS A 222 -15.96 -14.38 15.42
C HIS A 222 -15.27 -15.75 15.42
N PHE A 223 -14.23 -15.93 14.63
CA PHE A 223 -13.48 -17.18 14.53
C PHE A 223 -12.03 -17.00 14.97
N LYS A 224 -11.75 -15.99 15.80
CA LYS A 224 -10.43 -15.74 16.40
C LYS A 224 -10.44 -16.16 17.87
N SER A 225 -9.31 -16.67 18.34
CA SER A 225 -9.11 -16.98 19.76
C SER A 225 -9.37 -15.75 20.64
N LEU A 226 -10.06 -15.95 21.76
CA LEU A 226 -10.32 -14.90 22.76
C LEU A 226 -9.00 -14.32 23.30
N ARG A 227 -8.04 -15.22 23.57
CA ARG A 227 -6.68 -14.84 24.01
C ARG A 227 -5.97 -14.00 22.95
N TYR A 228 -6.05 -14.39 21.67
CA TYR A 228 -5.46 -13.61 20.59
C TYR A 228 -6.03 -12.20 20.52
N ILE A 229 -7.35 -12.04 20.58
CA ILE A 229 -7.97 -10.72 20.54
C ILE A 229 -7.56 -9.89 21.75
N SER A 230 -7.57 -10.46 22.96
CA SER A 230 -7.15 -9.73 24.16
C SER A 230 -5.68 -9.30 24.08
N SER A 231 -4.77 -10.20 23.72
CA SER A 231 -3.34 -9.89 23.60
C SER A 231 -3.08 -8.85 22.51
N SER A 232 -3.72 -8.98 21.33
CA SER A 232 -3.58 -7.99 20.27
C SER A 232 -4.08 -6.62 20.72
N TYR A 233 -5.24 -6.55 21.41
CA TYR A 233 -5.73 -5.30 21.98
C TYR A 233 -4.73 -4.70 22.98
N ASP A 234 -4.23 -5.50 23.92
CA ASP A 234 -3.31 -5.03 24.96
C ASP A 234 -1.99 -4.52 24.34
N ILE A 235 -1.44 -5.21 23.33
CA ILE A 235 -0.24 -4.74 22.62
C ILE A 235 -0.51 -3.44 21.86
N LEU A 236 -1.62 -3.38 21.09
CA LEU A 236 -1.94 -2.19 20.29
C LEU A 236 -2.17 -0.94 21.16
N THR A 237 -2.82 -1.10 22.32
CA THR A 237 -3.12 0.03 23.22
C THR A 237 -1.95 0.38 24.13
N LYS A 238 -1.34 -0.60 24.81
CA LYS A 238 -0.30 -0.35 25.83
C LYS A 238 1.09 -0.17 25.24
N LYS A 239 1.42 -0.92 24.19
CA LYS A 239 2.78 -0.92 23.61
C LYS A 239 2.90 -0.03 22.38
N CYS A 240 1.88 -0.02 21.53
CA CYS A 240 1.84 0.83 20.33
C CYS A 240 1.16 2.18 20.56
N GLU A 241 0.56 2.39 21.75
CA GLU A 241 -0.16 3.62 22.12
C GLU A 241 -1.22 4.04 21.08
N ILE A 242 -1.88 3.07 20.47
CA ILE A 242 -2.94 3.33 19.50
C ILE A 242 -4.20 3.71 20.27
N PRO A 243 -4.81 4.87 20.00
CA PRO A 243 -6.07 5.26 20.64
C PRO A 243 -7.18 4.25 20.35
N GLU A 244 -8.00 3.95 21.35
CA GLU A 244 -9.10 2.98 21.24
C GLU A 244 -10.06 3.32 20.09
N GLN A 245 -10.35 4.61 19.87
CA GLN A 245 -11.21 5.03 18.75
C GLN A 245 -10.67 4.60 17.39
N LYS A 246 -9.34 4.58 17.20
CA LYS A 246 -8.75 4.06 15.94
C LYS A 246 -8.96 2.56 15.81
N ILE A 247 -8.92 1.81 16.91
CA ILE A 247 -9.20 0.36 16.92
C ILE A 247 -10.68 0.10 16.64
N ILE A 248 -11.59 0.92 17.18
CA ILE A 248 -13.04 0.82 16.89
C ILE A 248 -13.32 1.10 15.41
N ASN A 249 -12.72 2.15 14.86
CA ASN A 249 -12.88 2.51 13.44
C ASN A 249 -12.30 1.45 12.48
N ASP A 250 -11.43 0.57 12.98
CA ASP A 250 -10.77 -0.47 12.20
C ASP A 250 -10.57 -1.75 13.05
N THR A 251 -11.67 -2.37 13.46
CA THR A 251 -11.63 -3.57 14.33
C THR A 251 -10.91 -4.76 13.68
N GLY A 252 -10.69 -4.71 12.36
CA GLY A 252 -9.81 -5.63 11.64
C GLY A 252 -8.38 -5.69 12.20
N LEU A 253 -7.89 -4.64 12.87
CA LEU A 253 -6.58 -4.61 13.53
C LEU A 253 -6.44 -5.71 14.58
N LEU A 254 -7.52 -6.05 15.28
CA LEU A 254 -7.51 -7.11 16.29
C LEU A 254 -7.30 -8.50 15.69
N CYS A 255 -7.46 -8.67 14.38
CA CYS A 255 -7.14 -9.92 13.70
C CYS A 255 -5.63 -10.16 13.52
N ALA A 256 -4.79 -9.14 13.74
CA ALA A 256 -3.34 -9.25 13.71
C ALA A 256 -2.86 -10.27 14.75
N LEU A 257 -1.73 -10.94 14.48
CA LEU A 257 -1.16 -11.90 15.42
C LEU A 257 -0.37 -11.19 16.50
N PRO A 258 -0.62 -11.44 17.79
CA PRO A 258 0.13 -10.82 18.89
C PRO A 258 1.65 -10.91 18.71
N SER A 259 2.15 -12.11 18.43
CA SER A 259 3.58 -12.36 18.22
C SER A 259 4.16 -11.63 17.01
N ASN A 260 3.36 -11.38 15.97
CA ASN A 260 3.80 -10.62 14.81
C ASN A 260 3.86 -9.12 15.13
N ILE A 261 2.87 -8.59 15.85
CA ILE A 261 2.90 -7.19 16.30
C ILE A 261 4.15 -6.96 17.17
N GLU A 262 4.42 -7.86 18.12
CA GLU A 262 5.62 -7.79 18.96
C GLU A 262 6.91 -7.86 18.14
N ALA A 263 7.02 -8.83 17.24
CA ALA A 263 8.18 -8.95 16.36
C ALA A 263 8.41 -7.68 15.53
N ILE A 264 7.35 -7.03 15.03
CA ILE A 264 7.45 -5.78 14.28
C ILE A 264 7.96 -4.64 15.17
N ILE A 265 7.33 -4.45 16.33
CA ILE A 265 7.64 -3.33 17.21
C ILE A 265 9.04 -3.46 17.85
N ASP A 266 9.43 -4.67 18.25
CA ASP A 266 10.71 -4.90 18.93
C ASP A 266 11.85 -5.23 17.96
N GLY A 267 11.55 -5.94 16.87
CA GLY A 267 12.54 -6.44 15.93
C GLY A 267 12.87 -5.47 14.80
N ILE A 268 12.00 -4.48 14.51
CA ILE A 268 12.26 -3.46 13.48
C ILE A 268 12.39 -2.09 14.16
N PRO A 269 13.60 -1.56 14.39
CA PRO A 269 13.77 -0.25 15.02
C PRO A 269 13.17 0.89 14.17
N THR A 270 13.40 0.85 12.85
CA THR A 270 12.94 1.89 11.92
C THR A 270 12.33 1.32 10.65
N LEU A 271 11.20 1.88 10.24
CA LEU A 271 10.56 1.65 8.94
C LEU A 271 10.78 2.89 8.06
N GLY A 272 11.51 2.73 6.96
CA GLY A 272 11.80 3.83 6.04
C GLY A 272 12.60 4.97 6.68
N GLY A 273 13.40 4.67 7.70
CA GLY A 273 14.19 5.66 8.45
C GLY A 273 13.42 6.46 9.51
N VAL A 274 12.18 6.06 9.82
CA VAL A 274 11.36 6.61 10.91
C VAL A 274 11.15 5.54 11.97
N GLU A 275 11.01 5.91 13.24
CA GLU A 275 10.72 4.95 14.31
C GLU A 275 9.44 4.14 14.01
N THR A 276 9.54 2.82 14.14
CA THR A 276 8.44 1.90 13.80
C THR A 276 7.19 2.17 14.63
N LYS A 277 7.35 2.49 15.92
CA LYS A 277 6.22 2.81 16.82
C LYS A 277 5.44 4.03 16.35
N GLU A 278 6.13 5.10 15.94
CA GLU A 278 5.49 6.31 15.42
C GLU A 278 4.70 6.02 14.13
N ILE A 279 5.28 5.24 13.22
CA ILE A 279 4.61 4.84 11.97
C ILE A 279 3.37 3.99 12.27
N VAL A 280 3.48 3.00 13.17
CA VAL A 280 2.36 2.12 13.53
C VAL A 280 1.26 2.93 14.23
N LYS A 281 1.60 3.88 15.11
CA LYS A 281 0.63 4.77 15.75
C LYS A 281 -0.10 5.67 14.74
N MET A 282 0.61 6.15 13.72
CA MET A 282 0.04 6.93 12.62
C MET A 282 -0.86 6.07 11.73
N PHE A 283 -0.39 4.89 11.33
CA PHE A 283 -1.06 3.98 10.41
C PHE A 283 -1.03 2.52 10.91
N PRO A 284 -1.96 2.14 11.82
CA PRO A 284 -1.95 0.84 12.49
C PRO A 284 -2.02 -0.38 11.58
N LYS A 285 -2.63 -0.26 10.39
CA LYS A 285 -2.81 -1.38 9.44
C LYS A 285 -1.50 -2.06 9.02
N ILE A 286 -0.36 -1.43 9.24
CA ILE A 286 0.97 -1.99 8.95
C ILE A 286 1.20 -3.29 9.72
N VAL A 287 0.65 -3.43 10.93
CA VAL A 287 0.85 -4.64 11.76
C VAL A 287 0.14 -5.88 11.20
N LEU A 288 -0.71 -5.71 10.19
CA LEU A 288 -1.38 -6.82 9.51
C LEU A 288 -0.46 -7.52 8.49
N ASN A 289 0.62 -6.87 8.07
CA ASN A 289 1.67 -7.51 7.28
C ASN A 289 2.62 -8.29 8.18
N ASP A 290 3.23 -9.34 7.63
CA ASP A 290 4.20 -10.13 8.35
C ASP A 290 5.52 -9.39 8.53
N TYR A 291 6.20 -9.68 9.63
CA TYR A 291 7.52 -9.14 9.97
C TYR A 291 8.52 -9.21 8.81
N SER A 292 8.59 -10.35 8.11
CA SER A 292 9.58 -10.54 7.04
C SER A 292 9.28 -9.72 5.79
N SER A 293 8.00 -9.54 5.43
CA SER A 293 7.60 -8.62 4.37
C SER A 293 7.96 -7.17 4.68
N LEU A 294 7.77 -6.72 5.92
CA LEU A 294 8.12 -5.35 6.30
C LEU A 294 9.63 -5.09 6.20
N ILE A 295 10.47 -6.07 6.58
CA ILE A 295 11.93 -5.98 6.37
C ILE A 295 12.25 -5.80 4.89
N LYS A 296 11.70 -6.66 4.01
CA LYS A 296 11.95 -6.60 2.57
C LYS A 296 11.48 -5.28 1.96
N ILE A 297 10.33 -4.76 2.39
CA ILE A 297 9.86 -3.44 1.95
C ILE A 297 10.83 -2.35 2.41
N ASN A 298 11.29 -2.40 3.66
CA ASN A 298 12.25 -1.44 4.21
C ASN A 298 13.58 -1.44 3.42
N GLU A 299 14.11 -2.62 3.12
CA GLU A 299 15.29 -2.80 2.28
C GLU A 299 15.07 -2.25 0.87
N CYS A 300 13.90 -2.49 0.29
CA CYS A 300 13.52 -1.95 -1.01
C CYS A 300 13.50 -0.40 -0.99
N LEU A 301 12.85 0.21 0.01
CA LEU A 301 12.83 1.67 0.13
C LEU A 301 14.24 2.26 0.29
N LYS A 302 15.13 1.59 1.04
CA LYS A 302 16.55 1.97 1.15
C LYS A 302 17.29 1.83 -0.18
N LYS A 303 17.12 0.72 -0.90
CA LYS A 303 17.72 0.47 -2.23
C LYS A 303 17.38 1.56 -3.25
N TYR A 304 16.16 2.11 -3.18
CA TYR A 304 15.71 3.19 -4.07
C TYR A 304 15.91 4.60 -3.50
N ASN A 305 16.68 4.76 -2.41
CA ASN A 305 16.98 6.04 -1.77
C ASN A 305 15.73 6.85 -1.40
N ILE A 306 14.68 6.17 -0.95
CA ILE A 306 13.45 6.84 -0.54
C ILE A 306 13.66 7.53 0.81
N SER A 307 13.36 8.83 0.86
CA SER A 307 13.58 9.64 2.06
C SER A 307 12.56 9.31 3.16
N PRO A 308 12.94 9.46 4.45
CA PRO A 308 12.00 9.31 5.57
C PRO A 308 10.79 10.26 5.48
N GLU A 309 10.98 11.47 4.92
CA GLU A 309 9.89 12.42 4.69
C GLU A 309 8.82 11.86 3.73
N ALA A 310 9.23 11.15 2.68
CA ALA A 310 8.30 10.53 1.74
C ALA A 310 7.49 9.43 2.43
N VAL A 311 8.15 8.64 3.28
CA VAL A 311 7.55 7.55 4.06
C VAL A 311 6.53 8.09 5.06
N LEU A 312 6.85 9.15 5.81
CA LEU A 312 5.92 9.80 6.74
C LEU A 312 4.64 10.30 6.05
N LYS A 313 4.75 10.80 4.82
CA LYS A 313 3.58 11.24 4.04
C LYS A 313 2.78 10.06 3.47
N THR A 314 3.38 8.89 3.36
CA THR A 314 2.79 7.72 2.70
C THR A 314 3.11 6.40 3.43
N PRO A 315 2.75 6.24 4.72
CA PRO A 315 3.05 5.02 5.48
C PRO A 315 2.31 3.79 4.92
N MET A 316 1.21 4.02 4.19
CA MET A 316 0.43 2.98 3.52
C MET A 316 1.24 2.15 2.51
N VAL A 317 2.42 2.60 2.07
CA VAL A 317 3.32 1.78 1.25
C VAL A 317 3.64 0.44 1.91
N PHE A 318 3.72 0.40 3.25
CA PHE A 318 4.01 -0.81 4.02
C PHE A 318 2.86 -1.81 4.08
N THR A 319 1.67 -1.49 3.53
CA THR A 319 0.56 -2.46 3.40
C THR A 319 0.55 -3.21 2.07
N LEU A 320 1.45 -2.86 1.15
CA LEU A 320 1.63 -3.59 -0.10
C LEU A 320 2.51 -4.83 0.10
N SER A 321 2.50 -5.75 -0.87
CA SER A 321 3.48 -6.84 -0.88
C SER A 321 4.88 -6.31 -1.25
N PRO A 322 5.98 -6.91 -0.75
CA PRO A 322 7.34 -6.48 -1.08
C PRO A 322 7.61 -6.45 -2.59
N LYS A 323 7.15 -7.49 -3.30
CA LYS A 323 7.25 -7.60 -4.75
C LYS A 323 6.54 -6.45 -5.46
N THR A 324 5.32 -6.13 -5.05
CA THR A 324 4.58 -5.00 -5.62
C THR A 324 5.29 -3.67 -5.37
N VAL A 325 5.90 -3.46 -4.21
CA VAL A 325 6.66 -2.23 -3.94
C VAL A 325 7.86 -2.14 -4.89
N GLU A 326 8.64 -3.22 -4.99
CA GLU A 326 9.84 -3.26 -5.85
C GLU A 326 9.51 -3.08 -7.33
N GLU A 327 8.56 -3.84 -7.87
CA GLU A 327 8.14 -3.74 -9.27
C GLU A 327 7.70 -2.32 -9.60
N ARG A 328 6.88 -1.71 -8.73
CA ARG A 328 6.35 -0.37 -8.98
C ARG A 328 7.41 0.71 -8.87
N LEU A 329 8.36 0.60 -7.93
CA LEU A 329 9.51 1.50 -7.84
C LEU A 329 10.43 1.37 -9.06
N GLN A 330 10.66 0.15 -9.54
CA GLN A 330 11.45 -0.10 -10.74
C GLN A 330 10.78 0.51 -11.98
N THR A 331 9.49 0.27 -12.20
CA THR A 331 8.75 0.90 -13.31
C THR A 331 8.80 2.43 -13.20
N PHE A 332 8.63 2.97 -11.99
CA PHE A 332 8.66 4.42 -11.77
C PHE A 332 10.01 5.04 -12.12
N LYS A 333 11.11 4.36 -11.80
CA LYS A 333 12.47 4.80 -12.11
C LYS A 333 12.79 4.69 -13.61
N ASN A 334 12.25 3.68 -14.27
CA ASN A 334 12.51 3.40 -15.69
C ASN A 334 11.65 4.26 -16.63
N ASP A 335 10.45 4.69 -16.22
CA ASP A 335 9.60 5.58 -17.01
C ASP A 335 10.11 7.03 -16.92
N SER A 336 10.57 7.59 -18.04
CA SER A 336 11.10 8.96 -18.10
C SER A 336 10.11 10.03 -17.60
N ASN A 337 8.80 9.82 -17.75
CA ASN A 337 7.77 10.78 -17.36
C ASN A 337 7.47 10.72 -15.86
N LEU A 338 7.67 9.56 -15.25
CA LEU A 338 7.48 9.36 -13.81
C LEU A 338 8.76 9.67 -13.03
N ASN A 339 9.92 9.28 -13.55
CA ASN A 339 11.21 9.47 -12.90
C ASN A 339 11.54 10.94 -12.64
N LEU A 340 10.93 11.85 -13.41
CA LEU A 340 10.91 13.30 -13.14
C LEU A 340 10.43 13.67 -11.74
N TRP A 341 9.70 12.78 -11.06
CA TRP A 341 9.13 13.03 -9.74
C TRP A 341 9.82 12.22 -8.64
N SER A 342 10.92 11.53 -8.95
CA SER A 342 11.67 10.68 -8.00
C SER A 342 12.20 11.41 -6.77
N PHE A 343 12.39 12.72 -6.84
CA PHE A 343 12.82 13.53 -5.71
C PHE A 343 11.66 14.02 -4.84
N HIS A 344 10.42 13.93 -5.31
CA HIS A 344 9.25 14.52 -4.63
C HIS A 344 8.73 13.61 -3.50
N PRO A 345 8.49 14.11 -2.26
CA PRO A 345 7.99 13.30 -1.15
C PRO A 345 6.67 12.56 -1.41
N GLN A 346 5.83 13.09 -2.30
CA GLN A 346 4.59 12.41 -2.71
C GLN A 346 4.80 11.33 -3.78
N MET A 347 6.03 11.01 -4.19
CA MET A 347 6.28 9.96 -5.18
C MET A 347 5.74 8.60 -4.71
N LEU A 348 5.83 8.29 -3.40
CA LEU A 348 5.32 7.04 -2.86
C LEU A 348 3.80 6.90 -3.04
N ARG A 349 3.08 8.02 -3.04
CA ARG A 349 1.65 8.01 -3.34
C ARG A 349 1.39 7.63 -4.80
N MET A 350 2.29 7.95 -5.73
CA MET A 350 2.22 7.43 -7.10
C MET A 350 2.49 5.94 -7.15
N ILE A 351 3.41 5.42 -6.34
CA ILE A 351 3.64 3.97 -6.20
C ILE A 351 2.37 3.27 -5.74
N LEU A 352 1.62 3.84 -4.80
CA LEU A 352 0.33 3.29 -4.36
C LEU A 352 -0.72 3.26 -5.48
N TYR A 353 -0.82 4.34 -6.26
CA TYR A 353 -1.83 4.53 -7.32
C TYR A 353 -1.26 4.41 -8.74
N GLN A 354 -0.24 3.57 -8.94
CA GLN A 354 0.58 3.56 -10.15
C GLN A 354 -0.23 3.37 -11.44
N ARG A 355 -1.16 2.41 -11.47
CA ARG A 355 -2.02 2.17 -12.66
C ARG A 355 -2.78 3.44 -13.08
N LYS A 356 -3.29 4.18 -12.09
CA LYS A 356 -4.02 5.43 -12.32
C LYS A 356 -3.07 6.54 -12.80
N ALA A 357 -1.88 6.64 -12.21
CA ALA A 357 -0.87 7.61 -12.64
C ALA A 357 -0.41 7.35 -14.09
N LEU A 358 -0.07 6.10 -14.44
CA LEU A 358 0.35 5.71 -15.79
C LEU A 358 -0.73 6.00 -16.82
N LYS A 359 -1.98 5.59 -16.56
CA LYS A 359 -3.10 5.90 -17.46
C LYS A 359 -3.21 7.40 -17.71
N ARG A 360 -3.08 8.22 -16.66
CA ARG A 360 -3.16 9.68 -16.78
C ARG A 360 -1.98 10.27 -17.53
N VAL A 361 -0.77 9.74 -17.38
CA VAL A 361 0.37 10.16 -18.21
C VAL A 361 0.09 9.93 -19.69
N VAL A 362 -0.45 8.76 -20.05
CA VAL A 362 -0.86 8.46 -21.45
C VAL A 362 -1.92 9.44 -21.92
N GLU A 363 -2.97 9.67 -21.13
CA GLU A 363 -4.03 10.61 -21.50
C GLU A 363 -3.53 12.05 -21.66
N LEU A 364 -2.59 12.52 -20.83
CA LEU A 364 -2.01 13.86 -20.97
C LEU A 364 -1.20 14.00 -22.26
N LYS A 365 -0.45 12.95 -22.63
CA LYS A 365 0.31 12.90 -23.89
C LYS A 365 -0.60 12.93 -25.12
N GLU A 366 -1.66 12.13 -25.11
CA GLU A 366 -2.66 12.10 -26.20
C GLU A 366 -3.33 13.47 -26.44
N ASN A 367 -3.38 14.32 -25.40
CA ASN A 367 -3.98 15.67 -25.48
C ASN A 367 -2.91 16.77 -25.63
N ASN A 368 -1.65 16.41 -25.89
CA ASN A 368 -0.52 17.35 -26.00
C ASN A 368 -0.34 18.29 -24.79
N LEU A 369 -0.74 17.85 -23.59
CA LEU A 369 -0.59 18.63 -22.35
C LEU A 369 0.80 18.41 -21.75
N LYS A 370 1.62 19.45 -21.76
CA LYS A 370 3.03 19.42 -21.31
C LYS A 370 3.14 19.71 -19.81
N CYS A 371 2.22 20.48 -19.21
CA CYS A 371 2.26 20.87 -17.80
C CYS A 371 1.71 19.80 -16.85
N SER A 372 2.29 18.60 -16.89
CA SER A 372 1.99 17.57 -15.91
C SER A 372 2.49 17.99 -14.52
N SER A 373 1.63 17.83 -13.51
CA SER A 373 1.96 18.03 -12.09
C SER A 373 1.71 16.74 -11.33
N ILE A 374 2.49 16.48 -10.29
CA ILE A 374 2.29 15.28 -9.47
C ILE A 374 0.88 15.24 -8.87
N PHE A 375 0.35 16.42 -8.50
CA PHE A 375 -1.02 16.58 -8.04
C PHE A 375 -2.05 16.18 -9.11
N LEU A 376 -1.84 16.59 -10.36
CA LEU A 376 -2.75 16.23 -11.47
C LEU A 376 -2.79 14.71 -11.66
N LEU A 377 -1.64 14.04 -11.58
CA LEU A 377 -1.57 12.58 -11.68
C LEU A 377 -2.30 11.87 -10.53
N GLN A 378 -2.39 12.49 -9.35
CA GLN A 378 -2.97 11.88 -8.14
C GLN A 378 -4.41 12.30 -7.80
N CYS A 379 -4.91 13.40 -8.36
CA CYS A 379 -6.19 14.01 -7.94
C CYS A 379 -7.43 13.13 -8.21
N ALA A 380 -8.60 13.55 -7.74
CA ALA A 380 -9.87 12.89 -8.04
C ALA A 380 -10.18 12.93 -9.56
N ASP A 381 -10.98 11.99 -10.06
CA ASP A 381 -11.23 11.88 -11.52
C ASP A 381 -11.99 13.10 -12.07
N VAL A 382 -12.89 13.67 -11.29
CA VAL A 382 -13.60 14.92 -11.63
C VAL A 382 -12.61 16.08 -11.80
N SER A 383 -11.68 16.24 -10.86
CA SER A 383 -10.65 17.29 -10.92
C SER A 383 -9.68 17.08 -12.07
N PHE A 384 -9.34 15.81 -12.38
CA PHE A 384 -8.47 15.48 -13.51
C PHE A 384 -9.13 15.82 -14.83
N LYS A 385 -10.37 15.39 -15.07
CA LYS A 385 -11.12 15.70 -16.30
C LYS A 385 -11.26 17.21 -16.52
N LYS A 386 -11.68 17.94 -15.49
CA LYS A 386 -11.79 19.41 -15.55
C LYS A 386 -10.48 20.11 -15.91
N ARG A 387 -9.33 19.58 -15.47
CA ARG A 387 -8.02 20.14 -15.83
C ARG A 387 -7.54 19.69 -17.21
N LYS A 388 -7.86 18.46 -17.62
CA LYS A 388 -7.57 17.92 -18.96
C LYS A 388 -8.28 18.73 -20.05
N GLU A 389 -9.54 19.11 -19.80
CA GLU A 389 -10.35 19.94 -20.71
C GLU A 389 -10.02 21.44 -20.62
N GLY A 390 -9.22 21.84 -19.62
CA GLY A 390 -8.85 23.23 -19.37
C GLY A 390 -7.54 23.64 -20.04
N LEU A 391 -7.03 24.81 -19.65
CA LEU A 391 -5.72 25.28 -20.10
C LEU A 391 -4.58 24.43 -19.53
N ASP A 392 -3.53 24.20 -20.33
CA ASP A 392 -2.32 23.48 -19.95
C ASP A 392 -1.47 24.28 -18.94
N ARG A 393 -1.89 24.26 -17.67
CA ARG A 393 -1.24 25.00 -16.59
C ARG A 393 -1.06 24.17 -15.34
N THR A 394 0.05 24.39 -14.65
CA THR A 394 0.31 23.84 -13.33
C THR A 394 -0.41 24.64 -12.24
N SER A 395 -0.43 24.11 -11.01
CA SER A 395 -0.83 24.88 -9.81
C SER A 395 0.31 25.75 -9.25
N GLY A 396 1.52 25.62 -9.82
CA GLY A 396 2.76 26.23 -9.33
C GLY A 396 3.32 25.62 -8.04
N GLY A 397 2.57 24.77 -7.33
CA GLY A 397 3.01 24.15 -6.08
C GLY A 397 4.28 23.32 -6.25
N ASP A 398 4.33 22.49 -7.30
CA ASP A 398 5.46 21.61 -7.59
C ASP A 398 6.72 22.39 -7.97
N ILE A 399 6.56 23.48 -8.74
CA ILE A 399 7.64 24.39 -9.13
C ILE A 399 8.24 25.06 -7.89
N VAL A 400 7.39 25.63 -7.03
CA VAL A 400 7.83 26.29 -5.80
C VAL A 400 8.52 25.29 -4.87
N TRP A 401 8.00 24.07 -4.80
CA TRP A 401 8.59 23.02 -3.97
C TRP A 401 9.98 22.60 -4.49
N LEU A 402 10.13 22.35 -5.80
CA LEU A 402 11.41 22.04 -6.44
C LEU A 402 12.44 23.14 -6.12
N LEU A 403 12.08 24.40 -6.37
CA LEU A 403 13.00 25.53 -6.18
C LEU A 403 13.36 25.75 -4.71
N ARG A 404 12.41 25.58 -3.79
CA ARG A 404 12.69 25.64 -2.35
C ARG A 404 13.70 24.57 -1.94
N LYS A 405 13.54 23.34 -2.44
CA LYS A 405 14.43 22.24 -2.09
C LYS A 405 15.83 22.44 -2.65
N THR A 406 15.95 22.93 -3.89
CA THR A 406 17.24 23.09 -4.56
C THR A 406 17.98 24.36 -4.14
N LEU A 407 17.28 25.49 -4.00
CA LEU A 407 17.88 26.79 -3.69
C LEU A 407 17.98 27.05 -2.18
N GLY A 408 17.19 26.35 -1.35
CA GLY A 408 17.14 26.57 0.10
C GLY A 408 16.41 27.86 0.52
N VAL A 409 15.61 28.44 -0.38
CA VAL A 409 14.88 29.70 -0.14
C VAL A 409 13.42 29.42 0.27
N ASP A 410 12.81 30.33 1.01
CA ASP A 410 11.43 30.20 1.44
C ASP A 410 10.44 30.22 0.26
N ALA A 411 9.33 29.49 0.43
CA ALA A 411 8.33 29.32 -0.61
C ALA A 411 7.61 30.64 -0.99
N LYS A 412 7.49 31.60 -0.06
CA LYS A 412 6.76 32.85 -0.29
C LYS A 412 7.57 33.75 -1.21
N SER A 413 8.88 33.88 -0.97
CA SER A 413 9.81 34.67 -1.79
C SER A 413 10.00 34.11 -3.19
N ILE A 414 10.09 32.78 -3.33
CA ILE A 414 10.11 32.13 -4.65
C ILE A 414 8.82 32.48 -5.42
N ARG A 415 7.66 32.33 -4.77
CA ARG A 415 6.37 32.58 -5.40
C ARG A 415 6.18 34.04 -5.79
N SER A 416 6.62 34.99 -4.96
CA SER A 416 6.53 36.42 -5.29
C SER A 416 7.41 36.79 -6.49
N ARG A 417 8.58 36.16 -6.64
CA ARG A 417 9.44 36.37 -7.81
C ARG A 417 8.85 35.77 -9.08
N LEU A 418 8.40 34.51 -9.04
CA LEU A 418 7.79 33.85 -10.19
C LEU A 418 6.55 34.58 -10.72
N LYS A 419 5.73 35.14 -9.82
CA LYS A 419 4.55 35.94 -10.19
C LYS A 419 4.85 37.18 -11.03
N LYS A 420 6.11 37.62 -11.12
CA LYS A 420 6.49 38.73 -11.99
C LYS A 420 6.42 38.37 -13.48
N HIS A 421 6.46 37.08 -13.81
CA HIS A 421 6.29 36.62 -15.18
C HIS A 421 4.85 36.14 -15.40
N PRO A 422 4.11 36.63 -16.41
CA PRO A 422 2.69 36.32 -16.59
C PRO A 422 2.42 34.83 -16.82
N HIS A 423 3.35 34.13 -17.48
CA HIS A 423 3.17 32.76 -17.93
C HIS A 423 3.87 31.68 -17.10
N TRP A 424 4.38 31.99 -15.90
CA TRP A 424 5.17 31.04 -15.09
C TRP A 424 4.43 29.72 -14.75
N LEU A 425 3.09 29.72 -14.77
CA LEU A 425 2.26 28.52 -14.53
C LEU A 425 2.14 27.61 -15.76
N TYR A 426 2.46 28.11 -16.95
CA TYR A 426 2.35 27.41 -18.24
C TYR A 426 3.69 26.81 -18.69
N VAL A 427 4.73 26.93 -17.85
CA VAL A 427 6.03 26.33 -18.13
C VAL A 427 6.08 24.92 -17.52
N PRO A 428 6.37 23.88 -18.32
CA PRO A 428 6.53 22.52 -17.82
C PRO A 428 7.66 22.42 -16.78
N ILE A 429 7.43 21.65 -15.72
CA ILE A 429 8.44 21.44 -14.68
C ILE A 429 9.72 20.79 -15.23
N THR A 430 9.60 19.99 -16.30
CA THR A 430 10.71 19.36 -17.00
C THR A 430 11.69 20.41 -17.51
N ASN A 431 11.16 21.47 -18.13
CA ASN A 431 11.97 22.57 -18.61
C ASN A 431 12.64 23.33 -17.46
N ILE A 432 11.85 23.69 -16.43
CA ILE A 432 12.37 24.41 -15.25
C ILE A 432 13.52 23.63 -14.60
N LYS A 433 13.36 22.32 -14.44
CA LYS A 433 14.40 21.45 -13.88
C LYS A 433 15.62 21.40 -14.81
N ALA A 434 15.43 21.20 -16.12
CA ALA A 434 16.53 21.11 -17.08
C ALA A 434 17.37 22.40 -17.13
N THR A 435 16.73 23.56 -17.08
CA THR A 435 17.41 24.86 -17.04
C THR A 435 18.09 25.09 -15.68
N LEU A 436 17.44 24.71 -14.57
CA LEU A 436 18.06 24.80 -13.24
C LEU A 436 19.31 23.91 -13.12
N ASP A 437 19.25 22.68 -13.62
CA ASP A 437 20.36 21.73 -13.63
C ASP A 437 21.53 22.28 -14.47
N LEU A 438 21.26 22.85 -15.65
CA LEU A 438 22.27 23.53 -16.49
C LEU A 438 22.99 24.65 -15.72
N LEU A 439 22.25 25.51 -15.00
CA LEU A 439 22.87 26.62 -14.27
C LEU A 439 23.75 26.13 -13.13
N LEU A 440 23.34 25.06 -12.44
CA LEU A 440 24.14 24.43 -11.39
C LEU A 440 25.38 23.73 -11.98
N GLU A 441 25.25 23.07 -13.14
CA GLU A 441 26.37 22.47 -13.90
C GLU A 441 27.42 23.53 -14.29
N ARG A 442 26.96 24.73 -14.66
CA ARG A 442 27.81 25.90 -14.96
C ARG A 442 28.34 26.61 -13.71
N LYS A 443 28.14 26.03 -12.52
CA LYS A 443 28.64 26.51 -11.22
C LYS A 443 28.08 27.86 -10.77
N PHE A 444 26.90 28.26 -11.25
CA PHE A 444 26.20 29.41 -10.67
C PHE A 444 25.76 29.09 -9.24
N THR A 445 25.92 30.05 -8.34
CA THR A 445 25.51 29.90 -6.94
C THR A 445 24.00 29.94 -6.81
N ARG A 446 23.46 29.33 -5.75
CA ARG A 446 22.02 29.33 -5.47
C ARG A 446 21.45 30.75 -5.31
N ASP A 447 22.25 31.67 -4.78
CA ASP A 447 21.85 33.08 -4.61
C ASP A 447 21.78 33.83 -5.94
N GLU A 448 22.76 33.63 -6.84
CA GLU A 448 22.74 34.20 -8.19
C GLU A 448 21.53 33.71 -9.00
N ILE A 449 21.25 32.40 -8.95
CA ILE A 449 20.07 31.82 -9.61
C ILE A 449 18.79 32.40 -9.02
N PHE A 450 18.71 32.56 -7.70
CA PHE A 450 17.54 33.16 -7.06
C PHE A 450 17.36 34.65 -7.44
N LYS A 451 18.46 35.40 -7.52
CA LYS A 451 18.46 36.81 -7.98
C LYS A 451 17.90 36.94 -9.39
N SER A 452 18.22 36.00 -10.27
CA SER A 452 17.74 35.94 -11.66
C SER A 452 16.69 34.85 -11.90
N LEU A 453 15.82 34.59 -10.92
CA LEU A 453 14.94 33.41 -10.90
C LEU A 453 14.12 33.19 -12.18
N LEU A 454 13.72 34.26 -12.88
CA LEU A 454 12.89 34.13 -14.07
C LEU A 454 13.58 33.40 -15.23
N ILE A 455 14.92 33.37 -15.27
CA ILE A 455 15.67 32.69 -16.33
C ILE A 455 15.34 31.18 -16.42
N ILE A 456 14.93 30.55 -15.32
CA ILE A 456 14.58 29.12 -15.29
C ILE A 456 13.29 28.81 -16.07
N LEU A 457 12.49 29.83 -16.39
CA LEU A 457 11.24 29.66 -17.14
C LEU A 457 11.49 29.42 -18.63
N TYR A 458 12.70 29.72 -19.11
CA TYR A 458 13.07 29.65 -20.51
C TYR A 458 13.65 28.29 -20.89
N PRO A 459 13.56 27.90 -22.17
CA PRO A 459 14.10 26.64 -22.67
C PRO A 459 15.61 26.47 -22.37
N ARG A 460 16.03 25.29 -21.87
CA ARG A 460 17.45 24.99 -21.56
C ARG A 460 18.39 25.36 -22.71
N ASN A 461 18.04 24.96 -23.93
CA ASN A 461 18.84 25.18 -25.14
C ASN A 461 19.06 26.68 -25.44
N ILE A 462 18.03 27.51 -25.23
CA ILE A 462 18.12 28.95 -25.48
C ILE A 462 18.97 29.64 -24.42
N VAL A 463 18.76 29.28 -23.15
CA VAL A 463 19.59 29.78 -22.05
C VAL A 463 21.05 29.42 -22.29
N GLU A 464 21.34 28.18 -22.69
CA GLU A 464 22.69 27.73 -23.01
C GLU A 464 23.31 28.47 -24.20
N GLN A 465 22.57 28.62 -25.31
CA GLN A 465 23.04 29.35 -26.47
C GLN A 465 23.37 30.81 -26.13
N GLN A 466 22.52 31.46 -25.33
CA GLN A 466 22.74 32.86 -24.96
C GLN A 466 23.88 33.02 -23.96
N LEU A 467 24.04 32.09 -23.01
CA LEU A 467 25.21 32.07 -22.13
C LEU A 467 26.52 31.95 -22.92
N ASN A 468 26.55 31.11 -23.96
CA ASN A 468 27.74 30.93 -24.79
C ASN A 468 28.02 32.13 -25.71
N ARG A 469 26.99 32.85 -26.13
CA ARG A 469 27.11 34.04 -26.99
C ARG A 469 27.37 35.33 -26.22
N LEU A 470 27.17 35.32 -24.89
CA LEU A 470 27.15 36.53 -24.07
C LEU A 470 28.40 37.39 -24.23
N SER A 471 29.59 36.77 -24.32
CA SER A 471 30.88 37.47 -24.46
C SER A 471 31.06 38.20 -25.80
N SER A 472 30.27 37.85 -26.81
CA SER A 472 30.33 38.41 -28.18
C SER A 472 29.18 39.36 -28.48
N GLN A 473 28.30 39.64 -27.51
CA GLN A 473 27.18 40.56 -27.71
C GLN A 473 27.63 42.01 -27.70
N GLU A 474 27.07 42.82 -28.59
CA GLU A 474 27.31 44.26 -28.61
C GLU A 474 26.73 44.95 -27.37
N GLY A 475 27.43 45.95 -26.84
CA GLY A 475 26.95 46.78 -25.73
C GLY A 475 27.18 46.22 -24.32
N ILE A 476 27.92 45.12 -24.17
CA ILE A 476 28.22 44.50 -22.87
C ILE A 476 29.45 45.09 -22.15
N ASP A 477 30.20 45.99 -22.79
CA ASP A 477 31.49 46.48 -22.27
C ASP A 477 31.36 47.18 -20.91
N CYS A 478 30.21 47.82 -20.65
CA CYS A 478 29.91 48.44 -19.36
C CYS A 478 29.73 47.43 -18.20
N CYS A 479 29.58 46.14 -18.53
CA CYS A 479 29.41 45.05 -17.56
C CYS A 479 30.69 44.20 -17.38
N LYS A 480 31.78 44.58 -18.05
CA LYS A 480 33.08 43.92 -17.90
C LYS A 480 33.88 44.52 -16.75
N GLN A 481 34.64 43.68 -16.06
CA GLN A 481 35.68 44.07 -15.12
C GLN A 481 37.02 43.54 -15.67
N GLY A 482 37.73 44.39 -16.40
CA GLY A 482 38.84 43.95 -17.25
C GLY A 482 38.32 43.29 -18.53
N ASN A 483 38.84 42.11 -18.87
CA ASN A 483 38.40 41.34 -20.05
C ASN A 483 37.26 40.35 -19.75
N GLU A 484 36.84 40.22 -18.49
CA GLU A 484 35.84 39.24 -18.06
C GLU A 484 34.55 39.94 -17.63
N LEU A 485 33.40 39.29 -17.88
CA LEU A 485 32.11 39.77 -17.41
C LEU A 485 31.97 39.55 -15.91
N ARG A 486 31.42 40.53 -15.19
CA ARG A 486 31.18 40.34 -13.75
C ARG A 486 30.17 39.21 -13.54
N GLN A 487 30.50 38.27 -12.67
CA GLN A 487 29.69 37.08 -12.37
C GLN A 487 28.22 37.41 -12.05
N ASP A 488 27.99 38.49 -11.29
CA ASP A 488 26.67 38.96 -10.85
C ASP A 488 25.78 39.46 -12.01
N THR A 489 26.37 39.82 -13.15
CA THR A 489 25.66 40.36 -14.32
C THR A 489 25.33 39.32 -15.38
N ILE A 490 25.98 38.15 -15.35
CA ILE A 490 25.86 37.14 -16.42
C ILE A 490 24.41 36.66 -16.59
N LEU A 491 23.77 36.22 -15.51
CA LEU A 491 22.38 35.72 -15.58
C LEU A 491 21.37 36.83 -15.91
N PRO A 492 21.41 38.01 -15.28
CA PRO A 492 20.55 39.13 -15.67
C PRO A 492 20.70 39.52 -17.15
N LEU A 493 21.93 39.62 -17.66
CA LEU A 493 22.18 39.96 -19.07
C LEU A 493 21.70 38.87 -20.02
N THR A 494 21.90 37.61 -19.66
CA THR A 494 21.39 36.48 -20.45
C THR A 494 19.87 36.58 -20.58
N LEU A 495 19.17 36.80 -19.47
CA LEU A 495 17.72 36.99 -19.47
C LEU A 495 17.31 38.22 -20.30
N TYR A 496 18.04 39.33 -20.18
CA TYR A 496 17.80 40.54 -20.97
C TYR A 496 17.90 40.26 -22.46
N PHE A 497 18.94 39.59 -22.94
CA PHE A 497 19.10 39.31 -24.38
C PHE A 497 18.06 38.30 -24.91
N ILE A 498 17.62 37.35 -24.09
CA ILE A 498 16.51 36.45 -24.45
C ILE A 498 15.22 37.26 -24.65
N GLU A 499 14.90 38.14 -23.70
CA GLU A 499 13.69 38.97 -23.78
C GLU A 499 13.78 40.04 -24.88
N LEU A 500 14.97 40.61 -25.11
CA LEU A 500 15.20 41.57 -26.18
C LEU A 500 14.89 40.97 -27.55
N GLN A 501 15.28 39.72 -27.79
CA GLN A 501 14.96 38.99 -29.03
C GLN A 501 13.46 38.72 -29.23
N SER A 502 12.67 38.79 -28.17
CA SER A 502 11.22 38.64 -28.20
C SER A 502 10.47 39.95 -27.92
N HIS A 503 11.16 41.08 -28.02
CA HIS A 503 10.58 42.41 -27.75
C HIS A 503 9.90 42.52 -26.38
N PHE A 504 10.42 41.81 -25.38
CA PHE A 504 9.89 41.76 -24.01
C PHE A 504 8.43 41.29 -23.92
N SER A 505 7.96 40.51 -24.90
CA SER A 505 6.60 39.97 -24.92
C SER A 505 6.37 38.87 -23.89
N SER A 506 7.43 38.38 -23.23
CA SER A 506 7.42 37.17 -22.41
C SER A 506 7.05 35.89 -23.18
N GLU A 507 6.98 35.95 -24.53
CA GLU A 507 6.67 34.79 -25.38
C GLU A 507 7.89 33.92 -25.67
N ALA A 508 9.09 34.43 -25.38
CA ALA A 508 10.33 33.66 -25.52
C ALA A 508 10.34 32.37 -24.71
N ILE A 509 9.44 32.17 -23.74
CA ILE A 509 9.31 30.90 -23.04
C ILE A 509 8.78 29.75 -23.91
N TRP A 510 8.14 29.99 -25.06
CA TRP A 510 7.54 28.95 -25.95
C TRP A 510 8.35 28.64 -27.19
N SER A 511 9.51 29.25 -27.34
CA SER A 511 10.40 29.12 -28.50
C SER A 511 10.97 27.70 -28.74
N TYR A 512 10.55 26.69 -27.95
CA TYR A 512 10.77 25.26 -28.22
C TYR A 512 10.36 24.84 -29.64
N GLU A 513 9.31 25.44 -30.19
CA GLU A 513 8.71 25.00 -31.46
C GLU A 513 9.60 25.31 -32.66
N LYS A 514 10.42 26.36 -32.60
CA LYS A 514 11.31 26.73 -33.72
C LYS A 514 12.54 25.81 -33.87
N SER A 515 12.85 24.98 -32.86
CA SER A 515 14.01 24.08 -32.89
C SER A 515 13.70 22.65 -33.36
N VAL A 516 12.43 22.20 -33.29
CA VAL A 516 12.08 20.82 -33.72
C VAL A 516 12.05 20.70 -35.25
N ASP A 517 11.79 21.80 -35.96
CA ASP A 517 11.81 21.82 -37.43
C ASP A 517 13.22 21.70 -38.03
N PHE A 518 14.29 21.93 -37.25
CA PHE A 518 15.66 21.78 -37.74
C PHE A 518 16.14 20.32 -37.77
N GLU A 519 15.69 19.47 -36.83
CA GLU A 519 16.09 18.05 -36.81
C GLU A 519 15.35 17.23 -37.89
N ASN A 520 14.08 17.55 -38.16
CA ASN A 520 13.30 16.88 -39.23
C ASN A 520 13.74 17.29 -40.66
N GLN A 521 14.42 18.43 -40.83
CA GLN A 521 14.98 18.85 -42.12
C GLN A 521 16.34 18.22 -42.44
N THR A 522 17.10 17.80 -41.41
CA THR A 522 18.36 17.07 -41.61
C THR A 522 18.18 15.58 -41.91
N GLU A 523 17.04 14.98 -41.56
CA GLU A 523 16.71 13.60 -41.96
C GLU A 523 16.15 13.52 -43.39
N THR A 524 15.35 14.50 -43.81
CA THR A 524 14.76 14.53 -45.17
C THR A 524 15.78 14.85 -46.27
N THR A 525 16.89 15.54 -45.96
CA THR A 525 17.96 15.82 -46.93
C THR A 525 18.95 14.65 -47.13
N ASN A 526 18.97 13.67 -46.22
CA ASN A 526 19.83 12.48 -46.33
C ASN A 526 19.15 11.26 -46.97
N GLU A 527 17.82 11.25 -47.11
CA GLU A 527 17.09 10.20 -47.85
C GLU A 527 17.02 10.48 -49.36
N ASP A 528 16.92 11.76 -49.77
CA ASP A 528 16.85 12.13 -51.20
C ASP A 528 18.17 11.93 -51.96
N SER A 529 19.29 11.82 -51.25
CA SER A 529 20.61 11.51 -51.84
C SER A 529 20.87 10.00 -51.98
N LYS A 530 20.10 9.14 -51.29
CA LYS A 530 20.14 7.68 -51.49
C LYS A 530 19.13 7.19 -52.54
N GLY A 531 18.03 7.92 -52.76
CA GLY A 531 17.02 7.59 -53.77
C GLY A 531 17.46 7.77 -55.23
N LYS A 532 18.48 8.61 -55.49
CA LYS A 532 19.02 8.82 -56.86
C LYS A 532 20.19 7.90 -57.24
N LEU A 533 20.75 7.13 -56.32
CA LEU A 533 21.84 6.19 -56.61
C LEU A 533 21.36 4.76 -56.90
N MET A 534 20.09 4.44 -56.60
CA MET A 534 19.51 3.09 -56.73
C MET A 534 18.63 2.89 -57.98
N SER A 535 18.55 3.87 -58.89
CA SER A 535 17.86 3.71 -60.19
C SER A 535 18.82 3.50 -61.38
N ALA A 536 20.09 3.19 -61.12
CA ALA A 536 21.11 2.98 -62.16
C ALA A 536 21.72 1.57 -62.15
N ILE A 537 21.29 0.66 -61.27
CA ILE A 537 21.77 -0.72 -61.24
C ILE A 537 20.60 -1.65 -60.86
N TRP A 538 20.15 -2.42 -61.86
CA TRP A 538 19.10 -3.45 -61.90
C TRP A 538 17.65 -3.01 -62.08
#